data_AF-A0A645ESI6-F1
#
_entry.id   AF-A0A645ESI6-F1
#
_cell.length_a   1.000
_cell.length_b   1.000
_cell.length_c   1.000
_cell.angle_alpha   90.00
_cell.angle_beta   90.00
_cell.angle_gamma   90.00
#
_symmetry.space_group_name_H-M   'P 1'
#
loop_
_entity.id
_entity.type
_entity.pdbx_description
1 polymer ?
#
loop_
_entity_poly.entity_id
_entity_poly.type
_entity_poly.pdbx_seq_one_letter_code
_entity_poly.pdbx_strand_id
1 'polypeptide(L)' 'MFEWAKDMKTNGYDNSVQDKDIVFVLNPEPLIAAGLDPEKVTGWVYTQVPVEENGKLTQVWKLLKPFDLA' A
#
# COMPACT_ATOMS: atom_id res chain seq x y z
N MET A 1 -4.75 1.61 6.65
CA MET A 1 -4.89 2.78 5.77
C MET A 1 -5.52 2.29 4.47
N PHE A 2 -6.41 3.07 3.88
CA PHE A 2 -7.14 2.70 2.67
C PHE A 2 -6.95 3.82 1.67
N GLU A 3 -6.47 3.48 0.48
CA GLU A 3 -6.24 4.43 -0.60
C GLU A 3 -7.19 4.07 -1.75
N TRP A 4 -7.84 5.11 -2.30
CA TRP A 4 -8.76 4.97 -3.42
C TRP A 4 -8.46 6.04 -4.46
N ALA A 5 -8.49 5.63 -5.72
CA ALA A 5 -8.34 6.51 -6.85
C ALA A 5 -9.62 7.33 -7.04
N LYS A 6 -9.52 8.67 -7.02
CA LYS A 6 -10.65 9.54 -7.37
C LYS A 6 -10.95 9.48 -8.87
N ASP A 7 -9.92 9.40 -9.69
CA ASP A 7 -9.98 9.21 -11.14
C ASP A 7 -9.26 7.90 -11.47
N MET A 8 -9.94 7.04 -12.22
CA MET A 8 -9.49 5.69 -12.58
C MET A 8 -8.55 5.70 -13.79
N LYS A 9 -8.31 6.87 -14.40
CA LYS A 9 -7.44 7.05 -15.56
C LYS A 9 -6.17 7.84 -15.23
N THR A 10 -6.23 8.76 -14.27
CA THR A 10 -5.14 9.69 -13.98
C THR A 10 -4.85 9.74 -12.48
N ASN A 11 -3.59 9.56 -12.11
CA ASN A 11 -3.11 9.65 -10.74
C ASN A 11 -3.15 11.10 -10.23
N GLY A 12 -3.85 11.32 -9.12
CA GLY A 12 -4.03 12.66 -8.56
C GLY A 12 -2.79 13.26 -7.88
N TYR A 13 -1.74 12.46 -7.66
CA TYR A 13 -0.47 12.90 -7.06
C TYR A 13 0.51 13.44 -8.11
N ASP A 14 0.66 12.74 -9.25
CA ASP A 14 1.68 13.05 -10.25
C ASP A 14 1.16 13.17 -11.71
N ASN A 15 -0.15 13.05 -11.92
CA ASN A 15 -0.83 13.05 -13.23
C ASN A 15 -0.36 11.93 -14.18
N SER A 16 0.28 10.88 -13.67
CA SER A 16 0.55 9.66 -14.45
C SER A 16 -0.75 8.89 -14.75
N VAL A 17 -0.67 7.84 -15.57
CA VAL A 17 -1.81 6.94 -15.80
C VAL A 17 -2.10 6.20 -14.49
N GLN A 18 -3.35 6.29 -14.01
CA GLN A 18 -3.75 5.57 -12.81
C GLN A 18 -3.64 4.06 -13.03
N ASP A 19 -2.84 3.44 -12.19
CA ASP A 19 -2.40 2.06 -12.35
C ASP A 19 -3.13 1.09 -11.41
N LYS A 20 -3.78 1.59 -10.33
CA LYS A 20 -4.69 0.82 -9.44
C LYS A 20 -5.84 1.64 -8.90
N ASP A 21 -7.01 1.03 -8.79
CA ASP A 21 -8.23 1.72 -8.33
C ASP A 21 -8.33 1.79 -6.81
N ILE A 22 -7.98 0.71 -6.14
CA ILE A 22 -8.03 0.57 -4.69
C ILE A 22 -6.76 -0.11 -4.20
N VAL A 23 -6.17 0.40 -3.12
CA VAL A 23 -5.09 -0.30 -2.40
C VAL A 23 -5.44 -0.40 -0.92
N PHE A 24 -5.52 -1.63 -0.42
CA PHE A 24 -5.58 -1.88 1.03
C PHE A 24 -4.17 -1.89 1.61
N VAL A 25 -3.96 -1.14 2.68
CA VAL A 25 -2.66 -0.99 3.35
C VAL A 25 -2.78 -1.42 4.81
N LEU A 26 -2.04 -2.47 5.17
CA LEU A 26 -1.98 -2.99 6.54
C LEU A 26 -0.61 -2.75 7.16
N ASN A 27 -0.60 -2.46 8.47
CA ASN A 27 0.63 -2.55 9.27
C ASN A 27 0.94 -4.04 9.52
N PRO A 28 2.06 -4.58 9.03
CA PRO A 28 2.40 -5.98 9.19
C PRO A 28 2.90 -6.32 10.59
N GLU A 29 3.38 -5.34 11.38
CA GLU A 29 4.04 -5.61 12.67
C GLU A 29 3.23 -6.50 13.63
N PRO A 30 1.92 -6.25 13.88
CA PRO A 30 1.16 -7.11 14.81
C PRO A 30 0.98 -8.54 14.29
N LEU A 31 0.95 -8.72 12.97
CA LEU A 31 0.79 -10.02 12.34
C LEU A 31 2.10 -10.80 12.37
N ILE A 32 3.22 -10.13 12.09
CA ILE A 32 4.57 -10.70 12.23
C ILE A 32 4.82 -11.12 13.67
N ALA A 33 4.44 -10.28 14.65
CA ALA A 33 4.54 -10.61 16.07
C ALA A 33 3.71 -11.85 16.44
N ALA A 34 2.64 -12.14 15.71
CA ALA A 34 1.83 -13.35 15.85
C ALA A 34 2.36 -14.57 15.07
N GLY A 35 3.51 -14.45 14.40
CA GLY A 35 4.16 -15.53 13.65
C GLY A 35 3.84 -15.57 12.15
N LEU A 36 3.19 -14.55 11.59
CA LEU A 36 3.00 -14.44 10.14
C LEU A 36 4.34 -14.20 9.44
N ASP A 37 4.58 -14.96 8.37
CA ASP A 37 5.63 -14.65 7.40
C ASP A 37 5.05 -13.75 6.29
N PRO A 38 5.40 -12.45 6.25
CA PRO A 38 4.77 -11.48 5.36
C PRO A 38 5.11 -11.73 3.88
N GLU A 39 6.22 -12.39 3.58
CA GLU A 39 6.61 -12.73 2.19
C GLU A 39 5.78 -13.88 1.61
N LYS A 40 5.09 -14.64 2.46
CA LYS A 40 4.28 -15.80 2.06
C LYS A 40 2.78 -15.50 1.99
N VAL A 41 2.37 -14.25 2.21
CA VAL A 41 0.96 -13.86 2.20
C VAL A 41 0.48 -13.75 0.75
N THR A 42 -0.21 -14.79 0.29
CA THR A 42 -0.69 -14.85 -1.10
C THR A 42 -1.63 -13.68 -1.42
N GLY A 43 -1.37 -13.02 -2.55
CA GLY A 43 -2.17 -11.88 -3.01
C GLY A 43 -1.93 -10.59 -2.25
N TRP A 44 -0.90 -10.52 -1.41
CA TRP A 44 -0.41 -9.29 -0.79
C TRP A 44 1.05 -9.06 -1.18
N VAL A 45 1.42 -7.80 -1.36
CA VAL A 45 2.80 -7.37 -1.60
C VAL A 45 3.36 -6.81 -0.30
N TYR A 46 4.44 -7.41 0.20
CA TYR A 46 5.18 -6.89 1.33
C TYR A 46 6.32 -5.99 0.82
N THR A 47 6.23 -4.69 1.08
CA THR A 47 7.21 -3.70 0.58
C THR A 47 7.33 -2.49 1.50
N GLN A 48 8.38 -1.70 1.31
CA GLN A 48 8.51 -0.40 1.93
C GLN A 48 7.74 0.66 1.16
N VAL A 49 7.03 1.53 1.88
CA VAL A 49 6.39 2.72 1.33
C VAL A 49 6.87 3.96 2.08
N PRO A 50 7.01 5.11 1.39
CA PRO A 50 7.31 6.37 2.05
C PRO A 50 6.09 6.85 2.83
N VAL A 51 6.28 7.20 4.10
CA VAL A 51 5.30 7.90 4.92
C VAL A 51 5.94 9.13 5.53
N GLU A 52 5.16 10.19 5.67
CA GLU A 52 5.60 11.38 6.38
C GLU A 52 5.44 11.18 7.88
N GLU A 53 6.55 11.27 8.60
CA GLU A 53 6.60 11.21 10.05
C GLU A 53 7.43 12.39 10.55
N ASN A 54 6.79 13.27 11.34
CA ASN A 54 7.41 14.49 11.87
C ASN A 54 8.04 15.40 10.80
N GLY A 55 7.40 15.55 9.64
CA GLY A 55 7.90 16.39 8.53
C GLY A 55 9.05 15.77 7.74
N LYS A 56 9.36 14.49 7.94
CA LYS A 56 10.37 13.74 7.19
C LYS A 56 9.75 12.51 6.54
N LEU A 57 10.15 12.22 5.31
CA LEU A 57 9.82 10.96 4.64
C LEU A 57 10.66 9.81 5.22
N THR A 58 9.98 8.80 5.74
CA THR A 58 10.57 7.57 6.26
C THR A 58 10.01 6.37 5.50
N GLN A 59 10.86 5.39 5.19
CA GLN A 59 10.45 4.13 4.55
C GLN A 59 9.94 3.16 5.61
N VAL A 60 8.69 2.72 5.49
CA VAL A 60 8.08 1.78 6.44
C VAL A 60 7.53 0.56 5.72
N TRP A 61 7.67 -0.61 6.34
CA TRP A 61 7.13 -1.84 5.80
C TRP A 61 5.60 -1.88 5.88
N LYS A 62 4.95 -2.27 4.77
CA LYS A 62 3.51 -2.46 4.65
C LYS A 62 3.18 -3.73 3.88
N LEU A 63 1.99 -4.27 4.15
CA LEU A 63 1.33 -5.22 3.27
C LEU A 63 0.32 -4.44 2.41
N LEU A 64 0.48 -4.54 1.09
CA LEU A 64 -0.35 -3.87 0.09
C LEU A 64 -1.17 -4.90 -0.67
N LYS A 65 -2.47 -4.65 -0.83
CA LYS A 65 -3.32 -5.43 -1.73
C LYS A 65 -4.01 -4.51 -2.73
N PRO A 66 -3.49 -4.44 -3.96
CA PRO A 66 -4.08 -3.64 -5.00
C PRO A 66 -5.29 -4.35 -5.62
N PHE A 67 -6.27 -3.58 -6.08
CA PHE A 67 -7.43 -4.04 -6.82
C PHE A 67 -7.70 -3.12 -8.00
N ASP A 68 -8.08 -3.73 -9.11
CA ASP A 68 -8.67 -3.09 -10.28
C ASP A 68 -10.17 -3.45 -10.29
N LEU A 69 -11.03 -2.45 -10.46
CA LEU A 69 -12.48 -2.58 -10.44
C LEU A 69 -13.08 -2.75 -11.85
N ALA A 70 -12.28 -2.60 -12.91
CA ALA A 70 -12.70 -2.75 -14.31
C ALA A 70 -11.58 -3.27 -15.21
#